data_AF-A0A962V400-F1
#
_entry.id   AF-A0A962V400-F1
#
_cell.length_a   1.000
_cell.length_b   1.000
_cell.length_c   1.000
_cell.angle_alpha   90.00
_cell.angle_beta   90.00
_cell.angle_gamma   90.00
#
_symmetry.space_group_name_H-M   'P 1'
#
loop_
_entity.id
_entity.type
_entity.pdbx_description
1 polymer ?
#
loop_
_entity_poly.entity_id
_entity_poly.type
_entity_poly.pdbx_seq_one_letter_code
_entity_poly.pdbx_strand_id
1 'polypeptide(L)'
;MPPLFDQVSAPFLYAPPLDRLIKAFKFDGQLEAGRLLADLMADFLTNVLDGQERPQALLPVPLHPNRWRERGYNQALELARPIAQRLGIPLLPNALQRLRDTPQQAQLALPQRQRNIHAAFALPQALALQHIAIIDDVMTTGSTANEIAR
;
A
#
# COMPACT_ATOMS: atom_id res chain seq x y z
N MET A 1 3.97 -21.81 2.98
CA MET A 1 4.14 -21.51 1.54
C MET A 1 4.97 -20.25 1.42
N PRO A 2 5.85 -20.14 0.42
CA PRO A 2 6.54 -18.89 0.13
C PRO A 2 5.52 -17.78 -0.22
N PRO A 3 5.89 -16.50 -0.05
CA PRO A 3 5.04 -15.40 -0.51
C PRO A 3 4.81 -15.47 -2.03
N LEU A 4 3.66 -15.01 -2.49
CA LEU A 4 3.28 -14.89 -3.91
C LEU A 4 3.83 -13.61 -4.57
N PHE A 5 4.48 -12.75 -3.79
CA PHE A 5 5.19 -11.56 -4.27
C PHE A 5 6.70 -11.80 -4.20
N ASP A 6 7.45 -11.13 -5.09
CA ASP A 6 8.90 -11.37 -5.24
C ASP A 6 9.75 -10.60 -4.23
N GLN A 7 9.39 -9.35 -3.93
CA GLN A 7 10.20 -8.47 -3.07
C GLN A 7 9.33 -7.48 -2.28
N VAL A 8 9.86 -7.03 -1.14
CA VAL A 8 9.34 -5.90 -0.37
C VAL A 8 10.47 -4.92 -0.09
N SER A 9 10.18 -3.64 -0.32
CA SER A 9 11.06 -2.53 0.06
C SER A 9 10.32 -1.62 1.02
N ALA A 10 10.76 -1.59 2.28
CA ALA A 10 10.17 -0.78 3.34
C ALA A 10 11.23 0.23 3.83
N PRO A 11 11.13 1.52 3.48
CA PRO A 11 12.13 2.51 3.88
C PRO A 11 12.18 2.75 5.39
N PHE A 12 11.14 2.35 6.13
CA PHE A 12 11.02 2.65 7.54
C PHE A 12 10.48 1.49 8.37
N LEU A 13 10.85 1.50 9.65
CA LEU A 13 10.22 0.69 10.68
C LEU A 13 9.05 1.47 11.31
N TYR A 14 7.98 0.76 11.65
CA TYR A 14 6.88 1.32 12.44
C TYR A 14 7.32 1.47 13.90
N ALA A 15 8.07 2.53 14.18
CA ALA A 15 8.65 2.82 15.49
C ALA A 15 8.80 4.34 15.70
N PRO A 16 8.96 4.82 16.95
CA PRO A 16 9.22 6.23 17.22
C PRO A 16 10.48 6.73 16.50
N PRO A 17 10.48 7.97 15.97
CA PRO A 17 9.38 8.95 16.00
C PRO A 17 8.36 8.80 14.86
N LEU A 18 8.59 7.92 13.89
CA LEU A 18 7.80 7.81 12.67
C LEU A 18 6.38 7.26 12.91
N ASP A 19 6.21 6.43 13.93
CA ASP A 19 4.90 5.92 14.32
C ASP A 19 3.89 7.06 14.59
N ARG A 20 4.36 8.22 15.07
CA ARG A 20 3.54 9.43 15.28
C ARG A 20 3.12 10.05 13.96
N LEU A 21 4.02 10.18 12.99
CA LEU A 21 3.69 10.70 11.65
C LEU A 21 2.71 9.78 10.93
N ILE A 22 2.92 8.46 11.03
CA ILE A 22 2.01 7.48 10.44
C ILE A 22 0.64 7.53 11.12
N LYS A 23 0.58 7.68 12.44
CA LYS A 23 -0.69 7.85 13.18
C LYS A 23 -1.38 9.16 12.82
N ALA A 24 -0.66 10.28 12.79
CA ALA A 24 -1.21 11.59 12.44
C ALA A 24 -1.76 11.61 11.01
N PHE A 25 -1.03 11.00 10.08
CA PHE A 25 -1.51 10.79 8.73
C PHE A 25 -2.77 9.93 8.78
N LYS A 26 -2.67 8.67 9.22
CA LYS A 26 -3.78 7.71 9.21
C LYS A 26 -5.00 8.26 9.94
N PHE A 27 -4.91 8.56 11.23
CA PHE A 27 -6.07 8.76 12.09
C PHE A 27 -6.53 10.22 12.20
N ASP A 28 -5.60 11.18 12.10
CA ASP A 28 -5.90 12.59 12.32
C ASP A 28 -6.08 13.38 11.00
N GLY A 29 -5.92 12.71 9.85
CA GLY A 29 -6.13 13.31 8.53
C GLY A 29 -5.07 14.35 8.13
N GLN A 30 -3.90 14.35 8.79
CA GLN A 30 -2.81 15.27 8.48
C GLN A 30 -2.12 14.87 7.16
N LEU A 31 -2.62 15.41 6.04
CA LEU A 31 -2.12 15.10 4.70
C LEU A 31 -0.68 15.58 4.50
N GLU A 32 -0.25 16.62 5.20
CA GLU A 32 1.14 17.08 5.24
C GLU A 32 2.10 16.02 5.78
N ALA A 33 1.69 15.24 6.79
CA ALA A 33 2.46 14.10 7.28
C ALA A 33 2.55 13.01 6.20
N GLY A 34 1.44 12.74 5.50
CA GLY A 34 1.41 11.85 4.35
C GLY A 34 2.34 12.31 3.21
N ARG A 35 2.38 13.61 2.94
CA ARG A 35 3.25 14.19 1.91
C ARG A 35 4.72 13.99 2.24
N LEU A 36 5.12 14.28 3.48
CA LEU A 36 6.49 14.04 3.95
C LEU A 36 6.87 12.56 3.82
N LEU A 37 5.99 11.65 4.25
CA LEU A 37 6.21 10.21 4.10
C LEU A 37 6.39 9.82 2.63
N ALA A 38 5.54 10.33 1.74
CA ALA A 38 5.63 10.04 0.31
C ALA A 38 6.93 10.55 -0.32
N ASP A 39 7.37 11.77 0.03
CA ASP A 39 8.62 12.34 -0.48
C ASP A 39 9.83 11.51 -0.02
N LEU A 40 9.88 11.11 1.25
CA LEU A 40 10.95 10.25 1.77
C LEU A 40 10.93 8.85 1.14
N MET A 41 9.73 8.28 0.91
CA MET A 41 9.59 7.00 0.19
C MET A 41 10.11 7.12 -1.25
N ALA A 42 9.78 8.21 -1.94
CA ALA A 42 10.21 8.43 -3.32
C ALA A 42 11.73 8.60 -3.44
N ASP A 43 12.36 9.30 -2.48
CA ASP A 43 13.82 9.42 -2.40
C ASP A 43 14.49 8.05 -2.21
N PHE A 44 13.99 7.26 -1.28
CA PHE A 44 14.47 5.90 -1.07
C PHE A 44 14.29 5.03 -2.33
N LEU A 45 13.11 5.06 -2.94
CA LEU A 45 12.81 4.27 -4.14
C LEU A 45 13.63 4.70 -5.36
N THR A 46 13.99 5.98 -5.46
CA THR A 46 14.89 6.46 -6.53
C THR A 46 16.24 5.72 -6.46
N ASN A 47 16.77 5.53 -5.26
CA ASN A 47 18.03 4.80 -5.06
C ASN A 47 17.85 3.28 -5.24
N VAL A 48 16.75 2.71 -4.75
CA VAL A 48 16.48 1.27 -4.88
C VAL A 48 16.28 0.85 -6.34
N LEU A 49 15.67 1.71 -7.14
CA LEU A 49 15.39 1.44 -8.56
C LEU A 49 16.53 1.88 -9.48
N ASP A 50 17.61 2.45 -8.96
CA ASP A 50 18.74 2.85 -9.78
C ASP A 50 19.45 1.62 -10.37
N GLY A 51 19.59 1.59 -11.69
CA GLY A 51 20.10 0.43 -12.43
C GLY A 51 19.23 -0.83 -12.40
N GLN A 52 18.02 -0.78 -11.83
CA GLN A 52 17.07 -1.90 -11.79
C GLN A 52 15.96 -1.71 -12.83
N GLU A 53 15.31 -2.82 -13.21
CA GLU A 53 14.07 -2.75 -13.98
C GLU A 53 12.98 -2.07 -13.13
N ARG A 54 12.37 -1.01 -13.65
CA ARG A 54 11.29 -0.29 -12.95
C ARG A 54 9.97 -1.05 -13.11
N PRO A 55 9.07 -1.00 -12.10
CA PRO A 55 7.74 -1.55 -12.26
C PRO A 55 7.00 -0.79 -13.37
N GLN A 56 6.18 -1.51 -14.12
CA GLN A 56 5.38 -0.97 -15.21
C GLN A 56 4.21 -0.12 -14.69
N ALA A 57 3.78 -0.37 -13.45
CA ALA A 57 2.75 0.41 -12.77
C ALA A 57 2.88 0.35 -11.24
N LEU A 58 2.37 1.39 -10.58
CA LEU A 58 2.11 1.43 -9.15
C LEU A 58 0.63 1.13 -8.89
N LEU A 59 0.37 0.22 -7.96
CA LEU A 59 -0.97 -0.22 -7.56
C LEU A 59 -1.20 0.10 -6.06
N PRO A 60 -1.91 1.18 -5.72
CA PRO A 60 -2.17 1.51 -4.32
C PRO A 60 -3.21 0.55 -3.74
N VAL A 61 -2.99 0.08 -2.51
CA VAL A 61 -3.94 -0.78 -1.81
C VAL A 61 -5.25 -0.02 -1.53
N PRO A 62 -6.42 -0.52 -1.98
CA PRO A 62 -7.69 0.14 -1.78
C PRO A 62 -8.21 0.00 -0.33
N LEU A 63 -8.94 1.03 0.11
CA LEU A 63 -9.81 0.94 1.27
C LEU A 63 -11.17 0.35 0.87
N HIS A 64 -11.84 -0.28 1.84
CA HIS A 64 -13.25 -0.64 1.67
C HIS A 64 -14.10 0.65 1.66
N PRO A 65 -15.21 0.72 0.90
CA PRO A 65 -16.04 1.93 0.81
C PRO A 65 -16.51 2.52 2.14
N ASN A 66 -16.78 1.68 3.15
CA ASN A 66 -17.13 2.15 4.50
C ASN A 66 -15.98 2.94 5.14
N ARG A 67 -14.76 2.38 5.12
CA ARG A 67 -13.57 3.07 5.62
C ARG A 67 -13.22 4.30 4.81
N TRP A 68 -13.45 4.28 3.50
CA TRP A 68 -13.26 5.46 2.67
C TRP A 68 -14.21 6.59 3.10
N ARG A 69 -15.48 6.28 3.40
CA ARG A 69 -16.45 7.25 3.94
C ARG A 69 -16.09 7.77 5.33
N GLU A 70 -15.60 6.91 6.22
CA GLU A 70 -15.17 7.30 7.58
C GLU A 70 -13.94 8.23 7.56
N ARG A 71 -12.99 7.93 6.68
CA ARG A 71 -11.66 8.55 6.68
C ARG A 71 -11.54 9.71 5.69
N GLY A 72 -12.34 9.73 4.63
CA GLY A 72 -12.36 10.77 3.60
C GLY A 72 -11.29 10.64 2.51
N TYR A 73 -10.28 9.78 2.69
CA TYR A 73 -9.19 9.57 1.72
C TYR A 73 -8.55 8.18 1.85
N ASN A 74 -7.72 7.78 0.87
CA ASN A 74 -6.97 6.52 0.87
C ASN A 74 -5.47 6.78 1.04
N GLN A 75 -4.89 6.35 2.17
CA GLN A 75 -3.48 6.58 2.49
C GLN A 75 -2.51 6.06 1.42
N ALA A 76 -2.72 4.82 0.98
CA ALA A 76 -1.85 4.21 -0.02
C ALA A 76 -1.89 5.00 -1.33
N LEU A 77 -3.05 5.54 -1.69
CA LEU A 77 -3.20 6.40 -2.86
C LEU A 77 -2.50 7.75 -2.68
N GLU A 78 -2.65 8.40 -1.52
CA GLU A 78 -1.99 9.66 -1.22
C GLU A 78 -0.46 9.53 -1.17
N LEU A 79 0.06 8.37 -0.74
CA LEU A 79 1.48 8.05 -0.84
C LEU A 79 1.92 7.75 -2.28
N ALA A 80 1.12 6.98 -3.03
CA ALA A 80 1.48 6.55 -4.37
C ALA A 80 1.49 7.70 -5.40
N ARG A 81 0.66 8.73 -5.23
CA ARG A 81 0.58 9.88 -6.16
C ARG A 81 1.92 10.63 -6.30
N PRO A 82 2.55 11.15 -5.22
CA PRO A 82 3.86 11.79 -5.32
C PRO A 82 4.95 10.84 -5.84
N ILE A 83 4.93 9.57 -5.43
CA ILE A 83 5.90 8.57 -5.85
C ILE A 83 5.81 8.34 -7.37
N ALA A 84 4.61 8.13 -7.91
CA ALA A 84 4.36 7.98 -9.34
C ALA A 84 4.87 9.18 -10.13
N GLN A 85 4.57 10.39 -9.65
CA GLN A 85 5.01 11.64 -10.28
C GLN A 85 6.54 11.76 -10.28
N ARG A 86 7.20 11.46 -9.16
CA ARG A 86 8.66 11.60 -9.01
C ARG A 86 9.44 10.56 -9.81
N LEU A 87 8.93 9.33 -9.89
CA LEU A 87 9.60 8.23 -10.59
C LEU A 87 9.19 8.10 -12.06
N GLY A 88 8.15 8.83 -12.48
CA GLY A 88 7.60 8.73 -13.84
C GLY A 88 6.91 7.39 -14.12
N ILE A 89 6.35 6.74 -13.10
CA ILE A 89 5.74 5.40 -13.21
C ILE A 89 4.21 5.55 -13.24
N PRO A 90 3.49 4.89 -14.18
CA PRO A 90 2.04 4.93 -14.23
C PRO A 90 1.37 4.51 -12.92
N LEU A 91 0.38 5.27 -12.47
CA LEU A 91 -0.43 4.94 -11.30
C LEU A 91 -1.78 4.35 -11.73
N LEU A 92 -2.17 3.22 -11.14
CA LEU A 92 -3.44 2.54 -11.40
C LEU A 92 -4.37 2.61 -10.18
N PRO A 93 -4.97 3.77 -9.86
CA PRO A 93 -5.67 3.98 -8.59
C PRO A 93 -6.99 3.20 -8.46
N ASN A 94 -7.56 2.77 -9.59
CA ASN A 94 -8.89 2.13 -9.65
C ASN A 94 -8.83 0.68 -10.17
N ALA A 95 -7.63 0.14 -10.42
CA ALA A 95 -7.50 -1.21 -10.96
C ALA A 95 -7.85 -2.29 -9.91
N LEU A 96 -7.50 -2.05 -8.64
CA LEU A 96 -7.75 -2.95 -7.53
C LEU A 96 -8.94 -2.46 -6.70
N GLN A 97 -9.86 -3.37 -6.37
CA GLN A 97 -11.01 -3.09 -5.52
C GLN A 97 -10.93 -3.92 -4.23
N ARG A 98 -11.37 -3.32 -3.10
CA ARG A 98 -11.56 -4.05 -1.85
C ARG A 98 -13.02 -4.41 -1.66
N LEU A 99 -13.34 -5.69 -1.75
CA LEU A 99 -14.72 -6.21 -1.71
C LEU A 99 -15.25 -6.43 -0.29
N ARG A 100 -14.36 -6.64 0.69
CA ARG A 100 -14.75 -6.98 2.06
C ARG A 100 -14.36 -5.89 3.04
N ASP A 101 -15.34 -5.47 3.85
CA ASP A 101 -15.06 -4.68 5.03
C ASP A 101 -14.50 -5.59 6.11
N THR A 102 -13.22 -5.42 6.43
CA THR A 102 -12.57 -6.22 7.45
C THR A 102 -12.03 -5.34 8.57
N PRO A 103 -12.17 -5.74 9.85
CA PRO A 103 -11.64 -4.99 10.98
C PRO A 103 -10.15 -4.72 10.81
N GLN A 104 -9.64 -3.64 11.43
CA GLN A 104 -8.21 -3.33 11.38
C GLN A 104 -7.39 -4.52 11.87
N GLN A 105 -6.41 -4.93 11.06
CA GLN A 105 -5.53 -6.06 11.36
C GLN A 105 -4.76 -5.88 12.68
N ALA A 106 -4.51 -4.63 13.10
CA ALA A 106 -3.86 -4.30 14.36
C ALA A 106 -4.58 -4.90 15.59
N GLN A 107 -5.90 -5.11 15.51
CA GLN A 107 -6.71 -5.64 16.62
C GLN A 107 -6.89 -7.16 16.58
N LEU A 108 -6.30 -7.86 15.60
CA LEU A 108 -6.57 -9.27 15.33
C LEU A 108 -5.32 -10.14 15.55
N ALA A 109 -5.53 -11.36 16.06
CA ALA A 109 -4.49 -12.40 16.13
C ALA A 109 -4.10 -12.92 14.73
N LEU A 110 -2.87 -13.43 14.57
CA LEU A 110 -2.29 -13.87 13.29
C LEU A 110 -3.21 -14.76 12.42
N PRO A 111 -3.87 -15.82 12.94
CA PRO A 111 -4.76 -16.67 12.14
C PRO A 111 -6.01 -15.93 11.65
N GLN A 112 -6.52 -15.01 12.46
CA GLN A 112 -7.69 -14.19 12.15
C GLN A 112 -7.36 -13.17 11.04
N ARG A 113 -6.12 -12.67 11.01
CA ARG A 113 -5.64 -11.75 9.94
C ARG A 113 -5.67 -12.39 8.57
N GLN A 114 -5.25 -13.65 8.44
CA GLN A 114 -5.22 -14.38 7.16
C GLN A 114 -6.64 -14.66 6.65
N ARG A 115 -7.54 -15.16 7.50
CA ARG A 115 -8.95 -15.40 7.12
C ARG A 115 -9.68 -14.14 6.69
N ASN A 116 -9.35 -13.01 7.30
CA ASN A 116 -10.01 -11.74 7.01
C ASN A 116 -9.58 -11.12 5.67
N ILE A 117 -8.46 -11.54 5.10
CA ILE A 117 -7.99 -11.00 3.81
C ILE A 117 -8.34 -11.93 2.64
N HIS A 118 -8.62 -13.21 2.87
CA HIS A 118 -8.97 -14.13 1.80
C HIS A 118 -10.17 -13.64 0.96
N ALA A 119 -9.97 -13.53 -0.35
CA ALA A 119 -10.88 -12.99 -1.35
C ALA A 119 -11.37 -11.56 -1.02
N ALA A 120 -10.54 -10.77 -0.32
CA ALA A 120 -10.89 -9.39 0.02
C ALA A 120 -10.62 -8.40 -1.11
N PHE A 121 -9.84 -8.80 -2.13
CA PHE A 121 -9.46 -7.95 -3.25
C PHE A 121 -9.88 -8.56 -4.58
N ALA A 122 -10.15 -7.71 -5.57
CA ALA A 122 -10.43 -8.12 -6.93
C ALA A 122 -9.84 -7.13 -7.95
N LEU A 123 -9.43 -7.67 -9.08
CA LEU A 123 -9.05 -6.94 -10.29
C LEU A 123 -10.19 -7.14 -11.31
N PRO A 124 -11.12 -6.18 -11.46
CA PRO A 124 -12.27 -6.32 -12.36
C PRO A 124 -11.87 -6.51 -13.83
N GLN A 125 -10.68 -6.02 -14.19
CA GLN A 125 -10.04 -6.21 -15.49
C GLN A 125 -8.65 -6.79 -15.25
N ALA A 126 -8.28 -7.78 -16.06
CA ALA A 126 -6.93 -8.34 -16.03
C ALA A 126 -5.90 -7.27 -16.41
N LEU A 127 -4.80 -7.21 -15.67
CA LEU A 127 -3.67 -6.35 -16.01
C LEU A 127 -2.70 -7.16 -16.88
N ALA A 128 -2.47 -6.71 -18.11
CA ALA A 128 -1.44 -7.28 -18.99
C ALA A 128 -0.04 -6.73 -18.64
N LEU A 129 0.32 -6.79 -17.35
CA LEU A 129 1.59 -6.31 -16.80
C LEU A 129 2.27 -7.45 -16.06
N GLN A 130 3.59 -7.54 -16.19
CA GLN A 130 4.42 -8.58 -15.58
C GLN A 130 5.13 -8.08 -14.31
N HIS A 131 5.35 -6.76 -14.20
CA HIS A 131 6.02 -6.17 -13.05
C HIS A 131 5.19 -4.98 -12.52
N ILE A 132 4.56 -5.18 -11.36
CA ILE A 132 3.71 -4.19 -10.68
C ILE A 132 4.22 -4.00 -9.26
N ALA A 133 4.34 -2.74 -8.82
CA ALA A 133 4.63 -2.44 -7.42
C ALA A 133 3.35 -2.11 -6.66
N ILE A 134 3.07 -2.86 -5.60
CA ILE A 134 1.95 -2.58 -4.68
C ILE A 134 2.42 -1.54 -3.65
N ILE A 135 1.64 -0.46 -3.48
CA ILE A 135 1.93 0.59 -2.49
C ILE A 135 0.94 0.46 -1.33
N ASP A 136 1.47 0.33 -0.12
CA ASP A 136 0.70 0.27 1.13
C ASP A 136 1.33 1.22 2.17
N ASP A 137 0.55 1.62 3.17
CA ASP A 137 1.01 2.56 4.19
C ASP A 137 1.75 1.87 5.36
N VAL A 138 1.37 0.64 5.72
CA VAL A 138 2.04 -0.21 6.73
C VAL A 138 1.90 -1.68 6.36
N MET A 139 3.03 -2.37 6.29
CA MET A 139 3.06 -3.83 6.16
C MET A 139 3.42 -4.49 7.50
N THR A 140 2.77 -5.61 7.83
CA THR A 140 3.11 -6.45 8.99
C THR A 140 3.49 -7.86 8.55
N THR A 141 2.51 -8.72 8.30
CA THR A 141 2.72 -10.13 7.90
C THR A 141 2.84 -10.32 6.39
N GLY A 142 2.65 -9.26 5.61
CA GLY A 142 2.56 -9.34 4.15
C GLY A 142 1.27 -10.00 3.62
N SER A 143 0.30 -10.32 4.47
CA SER A 143 -0.93 -11.01 4.04
C SER A 143 -1.72 -10.21 3.00
N THR A 144 -1.74 -8.88 3.10
CA THR A 144 -2.37 -8.00 2.10
C THR A 144 -1.70 -8.14 0.74
N ALA A 145 -0.37 -7.97 0.68
CA ALA A 145 0.39 -8.09 -0.55
C ALA A 145 0.26 -9.49 -1.16
N ASN A 146 0.31 -10.52 -0.33
CA ASN A 146 0.19 -11.91 -0.79
C ASN A 146 -1.19 -12.22 -1.39
N GLU A 147 -2.26 -11.64 -0.85
CA GLU A 147 -3.59 -11.81 -1.42
C GLU A 147 -3.77 -11.04 -2.73
N ILE A 148 -3.19 -9.84 -2.82
CA ILE A 148 -3.25 -9.03 -4.05
C ILE A 148 -2.44 -9.68 -5.18
N ALA A 149 -1.35 -10.37 -4.84
CA ALA A 149 -0.48 -11.07 -5.80
C ALA A 149 -1.02 -12.43 -6.26
N ARG A 150 -2.18 -12.86 -5.78
CA ARG A 150 -2.82 -14.13 -6.16
C ARG A 150 -3.65 -13.99 -7.43
#